data_AF-A0A1V5D2H6-F1
#
_entry.id   AF-A0A1V5D2H6-F1
#
_cell.length_a   1.000
_cell.length_b   1.000
_cell.length_c   1.000
_cell.angle_alpha   90.00
_cell.angle_beta   90.00
_cell.angle_gamma   90.00
#
_symmetry.space_group_name_H-M   'P 1'
#
loop_
_entity.id
_entity.type
_entity.pdbx_description
1 polymer ?
#
loop_
_entity_poly.entity_id
_entity_poly.type
_entity_poly.pdbx_seq_one_letter_code
_entity_poly.pdbx_strand_id
1 'polypeptide(L)'
;MFTRQPNKKEELKTIAASIAEREGKLSQLRTSLKEAREELVTISRAISAAETEREDILDRYIAGQATQTDLDKVRKHFDVLVTKEVDLKDIIKTTEAVISRTENEILPLQRQKSDIERLIWIAASEEIKYELRANMKSVLQGVAVQKMLGSPVHSRMIADLFFNNGLPTPEEIRSGEAEVIKRYLG
;
A
#
# COMPACT_ATOMS: atom_id res chain seq x y z
N MET A 1 -34.97 7.61 -1.72
CA MET A 1 -34.38 6.82 -0.62
C MET A 1 -33.27 5.99 -1.24
N PHE A 2 -32.08 6.59 -1.43
CA PHE A 2 -30.95 5.88 -2.02
C PHE A 2 -30.27 5.07 -0.94
N THR A 3 -30.07 3.79 -1.21
CA THR A 3 -29.46 2.83 -0.30
C THR A 3 -28.07 3.33 0.09
N ARG A 4 -27.88 3.63 1.39
CA ARG A 4 -26.54 3.57 2.00
C ARG A 4 -25.88 2.32 1.43
N GLN A 5 -24.67 2.41 0.91
CA GLN A 5 -23.88 1.23 0.49
C GLN A 5 -22.99 0.78 1.67
N PRO A 6 -23.52 0.22 2.77
CA PRO A 6 -22.68 -0.27 3.87
C PRO A 6 -21.76 -1.38 3.37
N ASN A 7 -22.18 -2.13 2.34
CA ASN A 7 -21.43 -3.26 1.82
C ASN A 7 -20.09 -2.84 1.19
N LYS A 8 -20.05 -1.73 0.44
CA LYS A 8 -18.80 -1.26 -0.20
C LYS A 8 -17.81 -0.66 0.80
N LYS A 9 -18.30 0.01 1.84
CA LYS A 9 -17.44 0.50 2.92
C LYS A 9 -16.86 -0.64 3.76
N GLU A 10 -17.64 -1.69 3.99
CA GLU A 10 -17.15 -2.85 4.74
C GLU A 10 -16.19 -3.71 3.91
N GLU A 11 -16.51 -3.96 2.63
CA GLU A 11 -15.59 -4.57 1.66
C GLU A 11 -14.24 -3.82 1.60
N LEU A 12 -14.28 -2.48 1.57
CA LEU A 12 -13.08 -1.65 1.58
C LEU A 12 -12.21 -1.87 2.82
N LYS A 13 -12.83 -1.94 4.02
CA LYS A 13 -12.10 -2.21 5.27
C LYS A 13 -11.48 -3.61 5.25
N THR A 14 -12.21 -4.62 4.80
CA THR A 14 -11.71 -6.00 4.74
C THR A 14 -10.50 -6.09 3.79
N ILE A 15 -10.57 -5.47 2.62
CA ILE A 15 -9.45 -5.45 1.67
C ILE A 15 -8.27 -4.67 2.24
N ALA A 16 -8.50 -3.51 2.87
CA ALA A 16 -7.43 -2.73 3.49
C ALA A 16 -6.72 -3.51 4.61
N ALA A 17 -7.47 -4.20 5.47
CA ALA A 17 -6.90 -5.06 6.51
C ALA A 17 -6.09 -6.22 5.92
N SER A 18 -6.62 -6.86 4.86
CA SER A 18 -5.99 -7.96 4.13
C SER A 18 -4.67 -7.56 3.45
N ILE A 19 -4.59 -6.32 2.93
CA ILE A 19 -3.37 -5.72 2.39
C ILE A 19 -2.38 -5.46 3.53
N ALA A 20 -2.80 -4.78 4.59
CA ALA A 20 -1.93 -4.42 5.71
C ALA A 20 -1.31 -5.65 6.39
N GLU A 21 -2.07 -6.74 6.55
CA GLU A 21 -1.57 -8.01 7.09
C GLU A 21 -0.46 -8.60 6.20
N ARG A 22 -0.66 -8.60 4.87
CA ARG A 22 0.33 -9.13 3.92
C ARG A 22 1.57 -8.24 3.82
N GLU A 23 1.41 -6.93 3.88
CA GLU A 23 2.53 -5.98 3.94
C GLU A 23 3.36 -6.18 5.22
N GLY A 24 2.69 -6.42 6.36
CA GLY A 24 3.35 -6.78 7.62
C GLY A 24 4.17 -8.07 7.49
N LYS A 25 3.58 -9.12 6.90
CA LYS A 25 4.29 -10.38 6.61
C LYS A 25 5.47 -10.18 5.67
N LEU A 26 5.32 -9.38 4.61
CA LEU A 26 6.41 -9.04 3.70
C LEU A 26 7.56 -8.34 4.41
N SER A 27 7.25 -7.40 5.31
CA SER A 27 8.27 -6.70 6.09
C SER A 27 9.08 -7.69 6.93
N GLN A 28 8.42 -8.63 7.61
CA GLN A 28 9.10 -9.66 8.40
C GLN A 28 9.97 -10.56 7.52
N LEU A 29 9.42 -11.07 6.41
CA LEU A 29 10.15 -11.93 5.47
C LEU A 29 11.38 -11.24 4.87
N ARG A 30 11.29 -9.95 4.56
CA ARG A 30 12.44 -9.17 4.04
C ARG A 30 13.54 -9.00 5.08
N THR A 31 13.17 -8.80 6.35
CA THR A 31 14.15 -8.77 7.46
C THR A 31 14.84 -10.12 7.59
N SER A 32 14.08 -11.22 7.66
CA SER A 32 14.65 -12.57 7.76
C SER A 32 15.51 -12.93 6.53
N LEU A 33 15.11 -12.51 5.32
CA LEU A 33 15.91 -12.69 4.12
C LEU A 33 17.25 -11.94 4.20
N LYS A 34 17.23 -10.72 4.75
CA LYS A 34 18.45 -9.94 4.95
C LYS A 34 19.39 -10.64 5.95
N GLU A 35 18.87 -11.08 7.08
CA GLU A 35 19.63 -11.81 8.10
C GLU A 35 20.24 -13.10 7.52
N ALA A 36 19.46 -13.89 6.79
CA ALA A 36 19.94 -15.12 6.14
C ALA A 36 21.06 -14.85 5.12
N ARG A 37 20.98 -13.75 4.37
CA ARG A 37 22.05 -13.34 3.43
C ARG A 37 23.32 -12.90 4.16
N GLU A 38 23.20 -12.19 5.28
CA GLU A 38 24.35 -11.82 6.12
C GLU A 38 25.01 -13.05 6.75
N GLU A 39 24.20 -14.01 7.21
CA GLU A 39 24.69 -15.30 7.70
C GLU A 39 25.40 -16.09 6.60
N LEU A 40 24.84 -16.13 5.38
CA LEU A 40 25.46 -16.78 4.24
C LEU A 40 26.85 -16.21 3.94
N VAL A 41 27.01 -14.89 3.94
CA VAL A 41 28.33 -14.24 3.76
C VAL A 41 29.32 -14.67 4.85
N THR A 42 28.84 -14.81 6.09
CA THR A 42 29.66 -15.25 7.21
C THR A 42 30.09 -16.71 7.05
N ILE A 43 29.16 -17.59 6.67
CA ILE A 43 29.44 -19.00 6.40
C ILE A 43 30.39 -19.16 5.21
N SER A 44 30.20 -18.45 4.10
CA SER A 44 31.12 -18.51 2.96
C SER A 44 32.54 -18.09 3.35
N ARG A 45 32.70 -17.07 4.21
CA ARG A 45 34.03 -16.70 4.74
C ARG A 45 34.62 -17.80 5.62
N ALA A 46 33.80 -18.42 6.47
CA ALA A 46 34.24 -19.53 7.31
C ALA A 46 34.64 -20.76 6.48
N ILE A 47 33.95 -21.04 5.37
CA ILE A 47 34.31 -22.07 4.41
C ILE A 47 35.70 -21.79 3.84
N SER A 48 35.96 -20.59 3.33
CA SER A 48 37.29 -20.25 2.79
C SER A 48 38.42 -20.37 3.83
N ALA A 49 38.13 -20.01 5.08
CA ALA A 49 39.10 -20.20 6.18
C ALA A 49 39.33 -21.70 6.47
N ALA A 50 38.26 -22.51 6.49
CA ALA A 50 38.35 -23.95 6.69
C ALA A 50 39.03 -24.67 5.51
N GLU A 51 38.92 -24.16 4.28
CA GLU A 51 39.68 -24.66 3.12
C GLU A 51 41.17 -24.43 3.32
N THR A 52 41.55 -23.23 3.75
CA THR A 52 42.95 -22.89 4.04
C THR A 52 43.50 -23.76 5.18
N GLU A 53 42.72 -23.96 6.25
CA GLU A 53 43.10 -24.86 7.35
C GLU A 53 43.25 -26.30 6.87
N ARG A 54 42.37 -26.76 5.97
CA ARG A 54 42.43 -28.10 5.36
C ARG A 54 43.71 -28.29 4.55
N GLU A 55 44.12 -27.28 3.78
CA GLU A 55 45.37 -27.31 3.02
C GLU A 55 46.59 -27.37 3.95
N ASP A 56 46.64 -26.53 4.99
CA ASP A 56 47.73 -26.52 5.97
C ASP A 56 47.86 -27.86 6.72
N ILE A 57 46.75 -28.46 7.16
CA ILE A 57 46.80 -29.74 7.86
C ILE A 57 47.20 -30.89 6.93
N LEU A 58 46.86 -30.82 5.63
CA LEU A 58 47.29 -31.80 4.64
C LEU A 58 48.81 -31.74 4.45
N ASP A 59 49.37 -30.54 4.32
CA ASP A 59 50.83 -30.35 4.22
C ASP A 59 51.55 -30.86 5.47
N ARG A 60 51.03 -30.55 6.67
CA ARG A 60 51.56 -31.08 7.93
C ARG A 60 51.44 -32.60 8.03
N TYR A 61 50.36 -33.19 7.52
CA TYR A 61 50.19 -34.63 7.50
C TYR A 61 51.21 -35.32 6.59
N ILE A 62 51.43 -34.77 5.38
CA ILE A 62 52.47 -35.26 4.45
C ILE A 62 53.86 -35.15 5.07
N ALA A 63 54.12 -34.10 5.84
CA ALA A 63 55.37 -33.92 6.58
C ALA A 63 55.50 -34.80 7.84
N GLY A 64 54.49 -35.62 8.16
CA GLY A 64 54.46 -36.47 9.36
C GLY A 64 54.25 -35.70 10.67
N GLN A 65 53.79 -34.45 10.59
CA GLN A 65 53.59 -33.52 11.72
C GLN A 65 52.12 -33.44 12.19
N ALA A 66 51.21 -34.08 11.47
CA ALA A 66 49.79 -34.18 11.83
C ALA A 66 49.31 -35.62 11.79
N THR A 67 48.24 -35.91 12.52
CA THR A 67 47.64 -37.24 12.57
C THR A 67 46.42 -37.35 11.65
N GLN A 68 46.01 -38.58 11.33
CA GLN A 68 44.74 -38.82 10.61
C GLN A 68 43.54 -38.23 11.36
N THR A 69 43.59 -38.28 12.69
CA THR A 69 42.55 -37.70 13.55
C THR A 69 42.42 -36.19 13.34
N ASP A 70 43.51 -35.48 13.06
CA ASP A 70 43.48 -34.04 12.81
C ASP A 70 42.87 -33.72 11.44
N LEU A 71 43.20 -34.51 10.41
CA LEU A 71 42.55 -34.43 9.09
C LEU A 71 41.03 -34.66 9.21
N ASP A 72 40.63 -35.68 9.97
CA ASP A 72 39.21 -36.02 10.14
C ASP A 72 38.44 -34.92 10.86
N LYS A 73 39.06 -34.21 11.82
CA LYS A 73 38.44 -33.06 12.50
C LYS A 73 38.18 -31.90 11.54
N VAL A 74 39.21 -31.49 10.78
CA VAL A 74 39.09 -30.37 9.84
C VAL A 74 38.10 -30.70 8.73
N ARG A 75 38.13 -31.93 8.22
CA ARG A 75 37.15 -32.42 7.25
C ARG A 75 35.71 -32.33 7.79
N LYS A 76 35.46 -32.84 9.00
CA LYS A 76 34.13 -32.76 9.62
C LYS A 76 33.67 -31.31 9.82
N HIS A 77 34.56 -30.42 10.24
CA HIS A 77 34.23 -29.01 10.40
C HIS A 77 33.83 -28.37 9.06
N PHE A 78 34.61 -28.61 8.01
CA PHE A 78 34.33 -28.16 6.66
C PHE A 78 32.99 -28.70 6.14
N ASP A 79 32.73 -30.00 6.28
CA ASP A 79 31.48 -30.64 5.84
C ASP A 79 30.25 -30.01 6.53
N VAL A 80 30.35 -29.66 7.82
CA VAL A 80 29.29 -28.95 8.56
C VAL A 80 29.05 -27.55 7.99
N LEU A 81 30.10 -26.80 7.66
CA LEU A 81 29.96 -25.46 7.08
C LEU A 81 29.32 -25.50 5.69
N VAL A 82 29.74 -26.44 4.84
CA VAL A 82 29.16 -26.63 3.50
C VAL A 82 27.68 -27.00 3.60
N THR A 83 27.32 -27.89 4.54
CA THR A 83 25.91 -28.26 4.76
C THR A 83 25.09 -27.03 5.15
N LYS A 84 25.58 -26.22 6.10
CA LYS A 84 24.91 -24.96 6.50
C LYS A 84 24.76 -23.98 5.33
N GLU A 85 25.77 -23.89 4.46
CA GLU A 85 25.71 -23.01 3.30
C GLU A 85 24.61 -23.42 2.32
N VAL A 86 24.47 -24.73 2.07
CA VAL A 86 23.40 -25.28 1.24
C VAL A 86 22.03 -24.99 1.85
N ASP A 87 21.85 -25.25 3.15
CA ASP A 87 20.61 -25.00 3.86
C ASP A 87 20.21 -23.51 3.79
N LEU A 88 21.17 -22.60 4.01
CA LEU A 88 20.94 -21.15 3.92
C LEU A 88 20.56 -20.71 2.50
N LYS A 89 21.21 -21.25 1.47
CA LYS A 89 20.86 -20.97 0.07
C LYS A 89 19.43 -21.40 -0.25
N ASP A 90 19.00 -22.55 0.25
CA ASP A 90 17.63 -23.04 0.09
C ASP A 90 16.61 -22.19 0.86
N ILE A 91 16.92 -21.76 2.08
CA ILE A 91 16.09 -20.84 2.86
C ILE A 91 15.94 -19.50 2.14
N ILE A 92 17.02 -18.94 1.62
CA ILE A 92 17.01 -17.68 0.86
C ILE A 92 16.11 -17.82 -0.37
N LYS A 93 16.33 -18.86 -1.17
CA LYS A 93 15.55 -19.11 -2.40
C LYS A 93 14.06 -19.29 -2.12
N THR A 94 13.71 -20.06 -1.09
CA THR A 94 12.30 -20.27 -0.70
C THR A 94 11.67 -18.98 -0.19
N THR A 95 12.38 -18.20 0.62
CA THR A 95 11.92 -16.91 1.14
C THR A 95 11.68 -15.89 0.02
N GLU A 96 12.59 -15.80 -0.95
CA GLU A 96 12.43 -14.94 -2.14
C GLU A 96 11.20 -15.33 -2.97
N ALA A 97 10.94 -16.63 -3.13
CA ALA A 97 9.76 -17.12 -3.84
C ALA A 97 8.46 -16.76 -3.08
N VAL A 98 8.45 -16.89 -1.75
CA VAL A 98 7.29 -16.49 -0.92
C VAL A 98 7.05 -14.99 -0.97
N ILE A 99 8.11 -14.17 -0.91
CA ILE A 99 8.01 -12.72 -1.07
C ILE A 99 7.38 -12.37 -2.41
N SER A 100 7.94 -12.91 -3.50
CA SER A 100 7.44 -12.66 -4.87
C SER A 100 5.98 -13.06 -5.03
N ARG A 101 5.58 -14.22 -4.47
CA ARG A 101 4.18 -14.67 -4.46
C ARG A 101 3.28 -13.70 -3.70
N THR A 102 3.71 -13.28 -2.50
CA THR A 102 2.91 -12.40 -1.64
C THR A 102 2.73 -11.01 -2.28
N GLU A 103 3.78 -10.48 -2.92
CA GLU A 103 3.71 -9.23 -3.69
C GLU A 103 2.69 -9.34 -4.85
N ASN A 104 2.71 -10.45 -5.58
CA ASN A 104 1.75 -10.73 -6.65
C ASN A 104 0.30 -10.86 -6.16
N GLU A 105 0.09 -11.30 -4.91
CA GLU A 105 -1.24 -11.36 -4.27
C GLU A 105 -1.74 -9.99 -3.80
N ILE A 106 -0.85 -9.07 -3.42
CA ILE A 106 -1.21 -7.71 -2.97
C ILE A 106 -1.68 -6.83 -4.14
N LEU A 107 -1.03 -6.91 -5.30
CA LEU A 107 -1.35 -6.09 -6.47
C LEU A 107 -2.84 -6.10 -6.87
N PRO A 108 -3.51 -7.26 -7.04
CA PRO A 108 -4.94 -7.28 -7.37
C PRO A 108 -5.81 -6.71 -6.25
N LEU A 109 -5.44 -6.92 -4.98
CA LEU A 109 -6.16 -6.35 -3.84
C LEU A 109 -6.07 -4.82 -3.82
N GLN A 110 -4.91 -4.26 -4.15
CA GLN A 110 -4.74 -2.80 -4.28
C GLN A 110 -5.60 -2.23 -5.40
N ARG A 111 -5.69 -2.90 -6.56
CA ARG A 111 -6.60 -2.50 -7.64
C ARG A 111 -8.06 -2.53 -7.19
N GLN A 112 -8.47 -3.64 -6.56
CA GLN A 112 -9.83 -3.80 -6.05
C GLN A 112 -10.18 -2.71 -5.01
N LYS A 113 -9.24 -2.37 -4.13
CA LYS A 113 -9.38 -1.27 -3.17
C LYS A 113 -9.65 0.05 -3.89
N SER A 114 -8.83 0.41 -4.87
CA SER A 114 -8.99 1.66 -5.64
C SER A 114 -10.30 1.71 -6.42
N ASP A 115 -10.75 0.59 -7.00
CA ASP A 115 -12.03 0.52 -7.71
C ASP A 115 -13.21 0.76 -6.75
N ILE A 116 -13.18 0.15 -5.56
CA ILE A 116 -14.22 0.35 -4.54
C ILE A 116 -14.20 1.79 -4.01
N GLU A 117 -13.03 2.37 -3.75
CA GLU A 117 -12.90 3.78 -3.35
C GLU A 117 -13.51 4.71 -4.39
N ARG A 118 -13.25 4.46 -5.68
CA ARG A 118 -13.84 5.23 -6.78
C ARG A 118 -15.36 5.12 -6.81
N LEU A 119 -15.92 3.92 -6.63
CA LEU A 119 -17.37 3.73 -6.59
C LEU A 119 -18.02 4.47 -5.41
N ILE A 120 -17.38 4.45 -4.24
CA ILE A 120 -17.84 5.20 -3.06
C ILE A 120 -17.82 6.71 -3.35
N TRP A 121 -16.76 7.21 -3.99
CA TRP A 121 -16.66 8.62 -4.37
C TRP A 121 -17.72 9.04 -5.39
N ILE A 122 -17.97 8.21 -6.41
CA ILE A 122 -19.02 8.47 -7.39
C ILE A 122 -20.38 8.56 -6.68
N ALA A 123 -20.72 7.56 -5.86
CA ALA A 123 -21.99 7.54 -5.14
C ALA A 123 -22.16 8.75 -4.20
N ALA A 124 -21.11 9.10 -3.45
CA ALA A 124 -21.14 10.28 -2.57
C ALA A 124 -21.31 11.58 -3.37
N SER A 125 -20.65 11.69 -4.52
CA SER A 125 -20.77 12.86 -5.40
C SER A 125 -22.17 12.99 -6.00
N GLU A 126 -22.82 11.87 -6.34
CA GLU A 126 -24.18 11.85 -6.85
C GLU A 126 -25.20 12.21 -5.76
N GLU A 127 -25.00 11.72 -4.53
CA GLU A 127 -25.82 12.08 -3.37
C GLU A 127 -25.71 13.57 -3.07
N ILE A 128 -24.49 14.13 -3.02
CA ILE A 128 -24.26 15.58 -2.84
C ILE A 128 -24.93 16.37 -3.97
N LYS A 129 -24.78 15.96 -5.23
CA LYS A 129 -25.44 16.62 -6.37
C LYS A 129 -26.96 16.56 -6.24
N TYR A 130 -27.52 15.43 -5.81
CA TYR A 130 -28.95 15.28 -5.60
C TYR A 130 -29.45 16.18 -4.46
N GLU A 131 -28.76 16.21 -3.32
CA GLU A 131 -29.11 17.09 -2.20
C GLU A 131 -29.01 18.57 -2.57
N LEU A 132 -27.99 18.97 -3.33
CA LEU A 132 -27.86 20.33 -3.84
C LEU A 132 -28.97 20.69 -4.84
N ARG A 133 -29.38 19.75 -5.70
CA ARG A 133 -30.53 19.94 -6.62
C ARG A 133 -31.87 19.98 -5.88
N ALA A 134 -32.08 19.10 -4.91
CA ALA A 134 -33.28 19.08 -4.07
C ALA A 134 -33.39 20.38 -3.24
N ASN A 135 -32.24 20.93 -2.86
CA ASN A 135 -32.12 22.23 -2.23
C ASN A 135 -31.73 23.33 -3.22
N MET A 136 -32.23 23.30 -4.47
CA MET A 136 -32.01 24.36 -5.46
C MET A 136 -32.26 25.76 -4.87
N LYS A 137 -33.22 25.83 -3.96
CA LYS A 137 -33.56 27.00 -3.15
C LYS A 137 -32.38 27.55 -2.33
N SER A 138 -31.60 26.71 -1.63
CA SER A 138 -30.44 27.18 -0.86
C SER A 138 -29.26 27.57 -1.77
N VAL A 139 -29.11 26.90 -2.92
CA VAL A 139 -28.11 27.26 -3.94
C VAL A 139 -28.44 28.62 -4.56
N LEU A 140 -29.71 28.85 -4.93
CA LEU A 140 -30.20 30.13 -5.43
C LEU A 140 -30.06 31.26 -4.38
N GLN A 141 -30.34 30.96 -3.11
CA GLN A 141 -30.11 31.90 -2.00
C GLN A 141 -28.62 32.23 -1.84
N GLY A 142 -27.73 31.25 -1.97
CA GLY A 142 -26.28 31.47 -1.96
C GLY A 142 -25.79 32.35 -3.12
N VAL A 143 -26.30 32.12 -4.34
CA VAL A 143 -26.03 32.96 -5.52
C VAL A 143 -26.54 34.39 -5.32
N ALA A 144 -27.74 34.55 -4.76
CA ALA A 144 -28.31 35.86 -4.44
C ALA A 144 -27.47 36.65 -3.44
N VAL A 145 -27.03 36.01 -2.34
CA VAL A 145 -26.14 36.62 -1.34
C VAL A 145 -24.78 36.99 -1.96
N GLN A 146 -24.22 36.14 -2.82
CA GLN A 146 -22.98 36.43 -3.54
C GLN A 146 -23.09 37.71 -4.39
N LYS A 147 -24.19 37.87 -5.12
CA LYS A 147 -24.43 39.02 -6.00
C LYS A 147 -24.65 40.31 -5.20
N MET A 148 -25.26 40.21 -4.01
CA MET A 148 -25.39 41.33 -3.07
C MET A 148 -24.05 41.75 -2.43
N LEU A 149 -23.16 40.79 -2.16
CA LEU A 149 -21.89 41.02 -1.45
C LEU A 149 -20.67 41.18 -2.37
N GLY A 150 -20.79 40.93 -3.68
CA GLY A 150 -19.72 41.14 -4.67
C GLY A 150 -18.51 40.19 -4.59
N SER A 151 -18.64 39.00 -3.96
CA SER A 151 -17.48 38.12 -3.69
C SER A 151 -17.18 37.09 -4.81
N PRO A 152 -15.91 36.92 -5.22
CA PRO A 152 -15.52 36.02 -6.33
C PRO A 152 -15.34 34.53 -5.96
N VAL A 153 -15.39 34.16 -4.68
CA VAL A 153 -14.97 32.82 -4.21
C VAL A 153 -15.93 31.68 -4.62
N HIS A 154 -17.18 31.98 -4.99
CA HIS A 154 -18.22 30.96 -5.24
C HIS A 154 -18.52 30.70 -6.73
N SER A 155 -17.98 31.48 -7.66
CA SER A 155 -18.30 31.37 -9.10
C SER A 155 -17.88 30.03 -9.72
N ARG A 156 -16.81 29.40 -9.23
CA ARG A 156 -16.31 28.11 -9.74
C ARG A 156 -17.19 26.94 -9.30
N MET A 157 -17.70 26.96 -8.07
CA MET A 157 -18.63 25.95 -7.54
C MET A 157 -19.99 26.00 -8.27
N ILE A 158 -20.45 27.20 -8.62
CA ILE A 158 -21.66 27.42 -9.43
C ILE A 158 -21.47 26.90 -10.86
N ALA A 159 -20.34 27.20 -11.51
CA ALA A 159 -20.05 26.69 -12.85
C ALA A 159 -20.08 25.15 -12.93
N ASP A 160 -19.49 24.46 -11.96
CA ASP A 160 -19.46 22.99 -11.91
C ASP A 160 -20.85 22.37 -11.64
N LEU A 161 -21.73 23.06 -10.91
CA LEU A 161 -23.09 22.58 -10.60
C LEU A 161 -24.06 22.71 -11.78
N PHE A 162 -23.86 23.71 -12.65
CA PHE A 162 -24.76 24.03 -13.76
C PHE A 162 -24.25 23.61 -15.15
N PHE A 163 -23.03 23.06 -15.24
CA PHE A 163 -22.38 22.69 -16.51
C PHE A 163 -23.22 21.77 -17.41
N ASN A 164 -24.06 20.90 -16.83
CA ASN A 164 -24.90 19.94 -17.58
C ASN A 164 -26.40 20.26 -17.59
N ASN A 165 -26.87 21.23 -16.80
CA ASN A 165 -28.31 21.51 -16.62
C ASN A 165 -28.72 22.92 -17.09
N GLY A 166 -27.78 23.70 -17.62
CA GLY A 166 -28.01 25.11 -17.94
C GLY A 166 -27.83 26.00 -16.72
N LEU A 167 -27.38 27.23 -16.96
CA LEU A 167 -27.27 28.25 -15.91
C LEU A 167 -28.66 28.63 -15.39
N PRO A 168 -28.81 28.98 -14.10
CA PRO A 168 -30.05 29.52 -13.58
C PRO A 168 -30.51 30.72 -14.41
N THR A 169 -31.81 30.77 -14.69
CA THR A 169 -32.41 31.89 -15.39
C THR A 169 -32.40 33.15 -14.50
N PRO A 170 -32.40 34.36 -15.11
CA PRO A 170 -32.51 35.61 -14.35
C PRO A 170 -33.73 35.67 -13.43
N GLU A 171 -34.81 34.96 -13.77
CA GLU A 171 -36.03 34.88 -12.95
C GLU A 171 -35.84 34.03 -11.69
N GLU A 172 -35.18 32.88 -11.81
CA GLU A 172 -34.85 32.01 -10.67
C GLU A 172 -33.90 32.71 -9.69
N ILE A 173 -32.94 33.49 -10.21
CA ILE A 173 -32.04 34.30 -9.39
C ILE A 173 -32.82 35.41 -8.65
N ARG A 174 -33.70 36.14 -9.35
CA ARG A 174 -34.55 37.18 -8.72
C ARG A 174 -35.48 36.62 -7.66
N SER A 175 -36.04 35.43 -7.89
CA SER A 175 -36.85 34.72 -6.89
C SER A 175 -36.02 34.35 -5.65
N GLY A 176 -34.77 33.92 -5.85
CA GLY A 176 -33.82 33.68 -4.76
C GLY A 176 -33.46 34.95 -3.99
N GLU A 177 -33.19 36.05 -4.70
CA GLU A 177 -32.90 37.38 -4.12
C GLU A 177 -34.07 37.88 -3.26
N ALA A 178 -35.29 37.84 -3.77
CA ALA A 178 -36.48 38.26 -3.04
C ALA A 178 -36.68 37.45 -1.74
N GLU A 179 -36.37 36.15 -1.78
CA GLU A 179 -36.49 35.29 -0.61
C GLU A 179 -35.39 35.53 0.43
N VAL A 180 -34.14 35.78 0.01
CA VAL A 180 -33.05 36.19 0.92
C VAL A 180 -33.39 37.51 1.59
N ILE A 181 -33.84 38.51 0.81
CA ILE A 181 -34.25 39.81 1.34
C ILE A 181 -35.37 39.62 2.38
N LYS A 182 -36.41 38.87 2.05
CA LYS A 182 -37.52 38.59 2.97
C LYS A 182 -37.10 37.83 4.24
N ARG A 183 -36.03 37.05 4.20
CA ARG A 183 -35.59 36.20 5.32
C ARG A 183 -34.58 36.89 6.24
N TYR A 184 -33.81 37.85 5.72
CA TYR A 184 -32.66 38.43 6.43
C TYR A 184 -32.66 39.97 6.47
N LEU A 185 -33.38 40.64 5.57
CA LEU A 185 -33.42 42.10 5.44
C LEU A 185 -34.85 42.68 5.54
N GLY A 186 -35.84 41.82 5.79
CA GLY A 186 -37.25 42.13 6.06
C GLY A 186 -37.73 41.34 7.26
#